data_AF-A0A920LLX7-F1
#
_entry.id   AF-A0A920LLX7-F1
#
_cell.length_a   1.000
_cell.length_b   1.000
_cell.length_c   1.000
_cell.angle_alpha   90.00
_cell.angle_beta   90.00
_cell.angle_gamma   90.00
#
_symmetry.space_group_name_H-M   'P 1'
#
loop_
_entity.id
_entity.type
_entity.pdbx_description
1 polymer ?
#
loop_
_entity_poly.entity_id
_entity_poly.type
_entity_poly.pdbx_seq_one_letter_code
_entity_poly.pdbx_strand_id
1 'polypeptide(L)'
;MVRKLFIAFTMVFVISLTFVTNPNSSIAQVKGEVPGNTLGLKSDADLWRYIRTGNAGSTQMKDQLSAVMIQSEGDNWRAIRNGPVTLYGGLGLLAIIGVLFAFYMYRGKIKVDAGLSGDTILRFAAIDRFAHWLMAGSFVLLALTGLKSALWKICIITYFWA
;
A
#
# COMPACT_ATOMS: atom_id res chain seq x y z
N MET A 1 1.37 30.75 -19.29
CA MET A 1 0.98 29.33 -19.26
C MET A 1 1.31 28.67 -17.93
N VAL A 2 2.55 28.83 -17.43
CA VAL A 2 3.07 28.26 -16.17
C VAL A 2 2.21 28.58 -14.92
N ARG A 3 1.72 29.81 -14.77
CA ARG A 3 0.88 30.20 -13.62
C ARG A 3 -0.44 29.44 -13.53
N LYS A 4 -1.07 29.12 -14.67
CA LYS A 4 -2.34 28.36 -14.70
C LYS A 4 -2.13 26.87 -14.38
N LEU A 5 -1.00 26.31 -14.81
CA LEU A 5 -0.59 24.95 -14.45
C LEU A 5 -0.20 24.81 -12.99
N PHE A 6 0.51 25.79 -12.43
CA PHE A 6 0.87 25.78 -11.01
C PHE A 6 -0.38 25.84 -10.12
N ILE A 7 -1.36 26.69 -10.47
CA ILE A 7 -2.63 26.79 -9.75
C ILE A 7 -3.42 25.48 -9.83
N ALA A 8 -3.49 24.86 -11.02
CA ALA A 8 -4.18 23.57 -11.19
C ALA A 8 -3.51 22.44 -10.37
N PHE A 9 -2.17 22.39 -10.34
CA PHE A 9 -1.43 21.42 -9.55
C PHE A 9 -1.63 21.62 -8.04
N THR A 10 -1.61 22.88 -7.56
CA THR A 10 -1.90 23.19 -6.15
C THR A 10 -3.35 22.90 -5.77
N MET A 11 -4.32 23.10 -6.66
CA MET A 11 -5.72 22.76 -6.38
C MET A 11 -5.94 21.25 -6.29
N VAL A 12 -5.32 20.46 -7.17
CA VAL A 12 -5.38 18.99 -7.09
C VAL A 12 -4.71 18.49 -5.80
N PHE A 13 -3.57 19.05 -5.41
CA PHE A 13 -2.89 18.72 -4.16
C PHE A 13 -3.73 19.04 -2.91
N VAL A 14 -4.42 20.19 -2.89
CA VAL A 14 -5.31 20.59 -1.78
C VAL A 14 -6.58 19.71 -1.73
N ILE A 15 -7.16 19.35 -2.88
CA ILE A 15 -8.31 18.45 -2.95
C ILE A 15 -7.92 17.04 -2.46
N SER A 16 -6.73 16.54 -2.80
CA SER A 16 -6.22 15.27 -2.27
C SER A 16 -6.03 15.30 -0.74
N LEU A 17 -5.76 16.46 -0.14
CA LEU A 17 -5.61 16.60 1.31
C LEU A 17 -6.97 16.57 2.05
N THR A 18 -8.06 16.95 1.39
CA THR A 18 -9.42 16.97 1.99
C THR A 18 -10.09 15.60 2.12
N PHE A 19 -9.56 14.54 1.49
CA PHE A 19 -10.10 13.16 1.60
C PHE A 19 -9.51 12.32 2.74
N VAL A 20 -8.68 12.91 3.62
CA VAL A 20 -7.99 12.20 4.72
C VAL A 20 -8.81 12.15 6.03
N THR A 21 -10.05 12.64 6.05
CA THR A 21 -10.90 12.48 7.24
C THR A 21 -11.52 11.08 7.24
N ASN A 22 -10.92 10.16 7.98
CA ASN A 22 -11.48 8.84 8.27
C ASN A 22 -12.62 9.05 9.30
N PRO A 23 -13.92 8.95 8.94
CA PRO A 23 -15.01 9.28 9.85
C PRO A 23 -15.25 8.18 10.91
N ASN A 24 -14.48 7.10 10.87
CA ASN A 24 -14.63 5.97 11.78
C ASN A 24 -13.97 6.27 13.13
N SER A 25 -14.61 7.14 13.92
CA SER A 25 -14.35 7.26 15.35
C SER A 25 -15.01 6.07 16.05
N SER A 26 -14.23 5.08 16.48
CA SER A 26 -14.75 3.97 17.28
C SER A 26 -15.07 4.44 18.70
N ILE A 27 -16.34 4.40 19.08
CA ILE A 27 -16.80 4.68 20.43
C ILE A 27 -16.66 3.39 21.25
N ALA A 28 -15.80 3.40 22.27
CA ALA A 28 -15.67 2.29 23.21
C ALA A 28 -16.89 2.21 24.14
N GLN A 29 -17.39 1.00 24.45
CA GLN A 29 -18.44 0.81 25.45
C GLN A 29 -17.92 1.17 26.85
N VAL A 30 -18.57 2.14 27.50
CA VAL A 30 -18.12 2.72 28.78
C VAL A 30 -18.78 2.07 30.01
N LYS A 31 -19.76 1.16 29.88
CA LYS A 31 -20.61 0.80 31.04
C LYS A 31 -20.95 -0.67 31.29
N GLY A 32 -20.35 -1.63 30.58
CA GLY A 32 -20.25 -3.03 31.07
C GLY A 32 -21.54 -3.80 31.44
N GLU A 33 -22.74 -3.33 31.12
CA GLU A 33 -23.99 -4.02 31.44
C GLU A 33 -24.63 -4.61 30.17
N VAL A 34 -24.65 -5.94 30.09
CA VAL A 34 -25.38 -6.70 29.07
C VAL A 34 -26.51 -7.48 29.77
N PRO A 35 -27.78 -7.36 29.33
CA PRO A 35 -28.89 -8.09 29.95
C PRO A 35 -28.80 -9.59 29.66
N GLY A 36 -28.83 -10.41 30.73
CA GLY A 36 -29.01 -11.86 30.66
C GLY A 36 -27.97 -12.64 31.46
N ASN A 37 -28.18 -12.80 32.77
CA ASN A 37 -27.50 -13.74 33.68
C ASN A 37 -26.07 -14.17 33.28
N THR A 38 -25.22 -13.20 32.93
CA THR A 38 -23.81 -13.44 32.67
C THR A 38 -23.14 -13.58 34.03
N LEU A 39 -22.30 -14.61 34.21
CA LEU A 39 -21.47 -14.81 35.40
C LEU A 39 -20.74 -13.50 35.76
N GLY A 40 -21.29 -12.72 36.70
CA GLY A 40 -20.74 -11.41 37.06
C GLY A 40 -19.29 -11.50 37.54
N LEU A 41 -18.54 -10.39 37.47
CA LEU A 41 -17.17 -10.14 37.98
C LEU A 41 -16.05 -11.13 37.62
N LYS A 42 -16.32 -12.36 37.16
CA LYS A 42 -15.36 -13.23 36.48
C LYS A 42 -15.31 -12.83 35.01
N SER A 43 -14.88 -11.59 34.79
CA SER A 43 -14.48 -11.15 33.47
C SER A 43 -13.07 -11.69 33.23
N ASP A 44 -12.93 -12.67 32.34
CA ASP A 44 -11.61 -13.09 31.85
C ASP A 44 -10.96 -12.00 30.98
N ALA A 45 -11.42 -10.74 31.04
CA ALA A 45 -10.86 -9.61 30.31
C ALA A 45 -9.35 -9.44 30.57
N ASP A 46 -8.88 -9.72 31.79
CA ASP A 46 -7.44 -9.71 32.09
C ASP A 46 -6.69 -10.86 31.40
N LEU A 47 -7.29 -12.05 31.33
CA LEU A 47 -6.75 -13.16 30.56
C LEU A 47 -6.71 -12.82 29.07
N TRP A 48 -7.80 -12.30 28.49
CA TRP A 48 -7.85 -11.91 27.08
C TRP A 48 -6.91 -10.74 26.76
N ARG A 49 -6.69 -9.81 27.69
CA ARG A 49 -5.70 -8.74 27.55
C ARG A 49 -4.27 -9.28 27.57
N TYR A 50 -3.98 -10.21 28.48
CA TYR A 50 -2.70 -10.93 28.55
C TYR A 50 -2.42 -11.78 27.29
N ILE A 51 -3.45 -12.41 26.72
CA ILE A 51 -3.33 -13.17 25.48
C ILE A 51 -3.07 -12.24 24.29
N ARG A 52 -3.75 -11.08 24.23
CA ARG A 52 -3.59 -10.09 23.14
C ARG A 52 -2.19 -9.47 23.09
N THR A 53 -1.50 -9.31 24.23
CA THR A 53 -0.12 -8.78 24.26
C THR A 53 0.91 -9.72 23.65
N GLY A 54 0.50 -10.91 23.18
CA GLY A 54 1.37 -11.85 22.50
C GLY A 54 2.25 -12.64 23.46
N ASN A 55 1.87 -12.74 24.73
CA ASN A 55 2.62 -13.50 25.73
C ASN A 55 2.63 -14.99 25.37
N ALA A 56 3.83 -15.59 25.40
CA ALA A 56 4.03 -17.00 25.13
C ALA A 56 3.51 -17.87 26.29
N GLY A 57 2.74 -18.90 25.96
CA GLY A 57 2.36 -19.98 26.87
C GLY A 57 3.31 -21.18 26.80
N SER A 58 3.02 -22.23 27.57
CA SER A 58 3.76 -23.50 27.47
C SER A 58 3.15 -24.37 26.37
N THR A 59 3.97 -24.85 25.43
CA THR A 59 3.56 -25.85 24.44
C THR A 59 4.60 -26.95 24.32
N GLN A 60 4.18 -28.13 23.87
CA GLN A 60 5.09 -29.24 23.58
C GLN A 60 5.86 -29.04 22.27
N MET A 61 5.49 -28.04 21.46
CA MET A 61 6.15 -27.70 20.21
C MET A 61 7.33 -26.75 20.48
N LYS A 62 8.47 -27.04 19.85
CA LYS A 62 9.73 -26.28 20.01
C LYS A 62 9.79 -24.95 19.24
N ASP A 63 8.68 -24.54 18.64
CA ASP A 63 8.63 -23.35 17.79
C ASP A 63 8.21 -22.11 18.59
N GLN A 64 8.89 -20.99 18.34
CA GLN A 64 8.74 -19.74 19.11
C GLN A 64 7.36 -19.11 18.97
N LEU A 65 6.70 -19.28 17.81
CA LEU A 65 5.37 -18.72 17.55
C LEU A 65 4.24 -19.64 18.00
N SER A 66 4.51 -20.94 18.14
CA SER A 66 3.52 -21.94 18.58
C SER A 66 2.98 -21.68 19.99
N ALA A 67 3.76 -20.97 20.82
CA ALA A 67 3.38 -20.56 22.17
C ALA A 67 2.48 -19.32 22.23
N VAL A 68 2.30 -18.58 21.13
CA VAL A 68 1.55 -17.32 21.13
C VAL A 68 0.20 -17.51 20.42
N MET A 69 -0.90 -17.31 21.16
CA MET A 69 -2.25 -17.53 20.61
C MET A 69 -2.74 -16.41 19.69
N ILE A 70 -2.33 -15.15 19.90
CA ILE A 70 -2.74 -14.01 19.07
C ILE A 70 -1.50 -13.18 18.70
N GLN A 71 -1.26 -13.02 17.39
CA GLN A 71 -0.21 -12.17 16.83
C GLN A 71 -0.74 -10.75 16.58
N SER A 72 -0.90 -9.96 17.63
CA SER A 72 -1.48 -8.61 17.55
C SER A 72 -0.70 -7.68 16.61
N GLU A 73 0.63 -7.73 16.62
CA GLU A 73 1.48 -6.92 15.73
C GLU A 73 1.27 -7.27 14.24
N GLY A 74 1.13 -8.57 13.94
CA GLY A 74 0.84 -9.04 12.59
C GLY A 74 -0.53 -8.57 12.10
N ASP A 75 -1.53 -8.55 12.98
CA ASP A 75 -2.85 -8.03 12.67
C ASP A 75 -2.85 -6.52 12.46
N ASN A 76 -2.09 -5.76 13.25
CA ASN A 76 -1.94 -4.32 13.06
C ASN A 76 -1.29 -4.01 11.70
N TRP A 77 -0.19 -4.69 11.37
CA TRP A 77 0.43 -4.55 10.04
C TRP A 77 -0.52 -4.94 8.91
N ARG A 78 -1.28 -6.03 9.08
CA ARG A 78 -2.28 -6.47 8.11
C ARG A 78 -3.39 -5.42 7.93
N ALA A 79 -3.83 -4.77 9.00
CA ALA A 79 -4.84 -3.70 8.95
C ALA A 79 -4.29 -2.47 8.22
N ILE A 80 -3.09 -2.01 8.57
CA ILE A 80 -2.42 -0.87 7.93
C ILE A 80 -2.17 -1.14 6.44
N ARG A 81 -1.67 -2.34 6.11
CA ARG A 81 -1.38 -2.74 4.73
C ARG A 81 -2.65 -2.74 3.88
N ASN A 82 -3.70 -3.41 4.35
CA ASN A 82 -4.93 -3.60 3.58
C ASN A 82 -5.80 -2.34 3.50
N GLY A 83 -5.62 -1.37 4.41
CA GLY A 83 -6.32 -0.10 4.35
C GLY A 83 -5.40 1.01 3.82
N PRO A 84 -4.78 1.82 4.69
CA PRO A 84 -4.00 2.99 4.29
C PRO A 84 -2.96 2.75 3.19
N VAL A 85 -2.13 1.70 3.32
CA VAL A 85 -1.00 1.51 2.40
C VAL A 85 -1.46 1.17 0.99
N THR A 86 -2.40 0.23 0.83
CA THR A 86 -2.94 -0.11 -0.49
C THR A 86 -3.65 1.08 -1.13
N LEU A 87 -4.43 1.85 -0.36
CA LEU A 87 -5.17 3.01 -0.88
C LEU A 87 -4.22 4.14 -1.32
N TYR A 88 -3.34 4.61 -0.44
CA TYR A 88 -2.42 5.69 -0.77
C TYR A 88 -1.37 5.26 -1.80
N GLY A 89 -0.92 4.00 -1.75
CA GLY A 89 -0.02 3.43 -2.76
C GLY A 89 -0.65 3.43 -4.15
N GLY A 90 -1.92 3.01 -4.26
CA GLY A 90 -2.66 3.04 -5.52
C GLY A 90 -2.88 4.46 -6.05
N LEU A 91 -3.31 5.38 -5.19
CA LEU A 91 -3.49 6.79 -5.55
C LEU A 91 -2.17 7.46 -5.96
N GLY A 92 -1.07 7.17 -5.26
CA GLY A 92 0.26 7.67 -5.58
C GLY A 92 0.74 7.21 -6.96
N LEU A 93 0.49 5.94 -7.32
CA LEU A 93 0.81 5.41 -8.64
C LEU A 93 -0.01 6.10 -9.74
N LEU A 94 -1.32 6.28 -9.55
CA LEU A 94 -2.15 7.01 -10.51
C LEU A 94 -1.74 8.48 -10.63
N ALA A 95 -1.38 9.11 -9.51
CA ALA A 95 -0.91 10.49 -9.48
C ALA A 95 0.37 10.66 -10.30
N ILE A 96 1.38 9.80 -10.14
CA ILE A 96 2.63 9.94 -10.91
C ILE A 96 2.41 9.71 -12.40
N ILE A 97 1.57 8.74 -12.78
CA ILE A 97 1.18 8.51 -14.18
C ILE A 97 0.47 9.75 -14.74
N GLY A 98 -0.48 10.33 -14.00
CA GLY A 98 -1.17 11.55 -14.38
C GLY A 98 -0.23 12.75 -14.55
N VAL A 99 0.74 12.90 -13.64
CA VAL A 99 1.77 13.96 -13.74
C VAL A 99 2.63 13.78 -14.99
N LEU A 100 3.10 12.57 -15.26
CA LEU A 100 3.89 12.28 -16.46
C LEU A 100 3.09 12.52 -17.74
N PHE A 101 1.82 12.11 -17.76
CA PHE A 101 0.93 12.36 -18.89
C PHE A 101 0.69 13.85 -19.12
N ALA A 102 0.41 14.62 -18.06
CA ALA A 102 0.24 16.06 -18.14
C ALA A 102 1.53 16.77 -18.59
N PHE A 103 2.68 16.34 -18.08
CA PHE A 103 3.98 16.83 -18.50
C PHE A 103 4.25 16.58 -19.98
N TYR A 104 3.96 15.38 -20.48
CA TYR A 104 4.10 15.03 -21.88
C TYR A 104 3.21 15.91 -22.78
N MET A 105 1.95 16.13 -22.39
CA MET A 105 1.02 17.01 -23.12
C MET A 105 1.49 18.47 -23.13
N TYR A 106 2.09 18.94 -22.04
CA TYR A 106 2.61 20.31 -21.93
C TYR A 106 3.90 20.53 -22.73
N ARG A 107 4.88 19.63 -22.60
CA ARG A 107 6.21 19.81 -23.19
C ARG A 107 6.29 19.35 -24.64
N GLY A 108 5.49 18.34 -25.00
CA GLY A 108 5.55 17.67 -26.29
C GLY A 108 6.84 16.83 -26.49
N LYS A 109 7.02 16.33 -27.71
CA LYS A 109 8.22 15.58 -28.11
C LYS A 109 9.38 16.53 -28.38
N ILE A 110 10.54 16.28 -27.78
CA ILE A 110 11.80 16.96 -28.11
C ILE A 110 12.26 16.41 -29.47
N LYS A 111 12.29 17.28 -30.49
CA LYS A 111 12.79 16.94 -31.82
C LYS A 111 14.26 17.29 -31.93
N VAL A 112 14.98 16.59 -32.80
CA VAL A 112 16.37 16.92 -33.15
C VAL A 112 16.32 17.99 -34.23
N ASP A 113 16.77 19.20 -33.92
CA ASP A 113 16.62 20.38 -34.79
C ASP A 113 17.37 20.24 -36.12
N ALA A 114 18.53 19.57 -36.13
CA ALA A 114 19.40 19.44 -37.30
C ALA A 114 19.24 18.10 -38.07
N GLY A 115 18.29 17.25 -37.69
CA GLY A 115 18.17 15.89 -38.24
C GLY A 115 19.17 14.89 -37.66
N LEU A 116 18.95 13.60 -37.92
CA LEU A 116 19.83 12.52 -37.45
C LEU A 116 21.06 12.42 -38.38
N SER A 117 22.27 12.40 -37.80
CA SER A 117 23.56 12.41 -38.52
C SER A 117 23.83 11.17 -39.39
N GLY A 118 23.00 10.12 -39.33
CA GLY A 118 23.21 8.85 -40.03
C GLY A 118 24.30 7.96 -39.43
N ASP A 119 25.30 8.56 -38.79
CA ASP A 119 26.39 7.85 -38.13
C ASP A 119 26.00 7.34 -36.74
N THR A 120 26.35 6.09 -36.45
CA THR A 120 26.12 5.47 -35.13
C THR A 120 27.44 5.15 -34.46
N ILE A 121 27.53 5.43 -33.16
CA ILE A 121 28.65 5.02 -32.31
C ILE A 121 28.19 3.95 -31.33
N LEU A 122 29.07 3.00 -31.01
CA LEU A 122 28.79 2.02 -29.97
C LEU A 122 28.86 2.71 -28.59
N ARG A 123 27.70 3.16 -28.10
CA ARG A 123 27.62 3.81 -26.77
C ARG A 123 27.68 2.82 -25.60
N PHE A 124 27.10 1.63 -25.77
CA PHE A 124 27.00 0.61 -24.72
C PHE A 124 27.33 -0.78 -25.27
N ALA A 125 28.15 -1.54 -24.54
CA ALA A 125 28.52 -2.89 -24.94
C ALA A 125 27.31 -3.84 -24.88
N ALA A 126 27.43 -5.01 -25.51
CA ALA A 126 26.35 -6.01 -25.50
C ALA A 126 26.06 -6.52 -24.07
N ILE A 127 27.10 -6.71 -23.26
CA ILE A 127 26.97 -7.18 -21.88
C ILE A 127 26.25 -6.15 -20.99
N ASP A 128 26.53 -4.85 -21.16
CA ASP A 128 25.87 -3.78 -20.40
C ASP A 128 24.36 -3.75 -20.70
N ARG A 129 24.00 -3.89 -21.99
CA ARG A 129 22.61 -3.97 -22.42
C ARG A 129 21.92 -5.21 -21.86
N PHE A 130 22.60 -6.36 -21.87
CA PHE A 130 22.05 -7.59 -21.29
C PHE A 130 21.79 -7.45 -19.79
N ALA A 131 22.78 -6.97 -19.03
CA ALA A 131 22.63 -6.75 -17.59
C ALA A 131 21.51 -5.75 -17.28
N HIS A 132 21.42 -4.66 -18.06
CA HIS A 132 20.35 -3.68 -17.93
C HIS A 132 18.97 -4.29 -18.17
N TRP A 133 18.80 -5.05 -19.25
CA TRP A 133 17.52 -5.69 -19.57
C TRP A 133 17.13 -6.79 -18.59
N LEU A 134 18.10 -7.55 -18.09
CA LEU A 134 17.87 -8.55 -17.04
C LEU A 134 17.34 -7.88 -15.78
N MET A 135 18.03 -6.84 -15.30
CA MET A 135 17.62 -6.08 -14.12
C MET A 135 16.27 -5.41 -14.33
N ALA A 136 16.08 -4.68 -15.43
CA ALA A 136 14.82 -4.01 -15.75
C ALA A 136 13.65 -5.00 -15.81
N GLY A 137 13.86 -6.16 -16.44
CA GLY A 137 12.87 -7.24 -16.50
C GLY A 137 12.50 -7.75 -15.11
N SER A 138 13.48 -8.00 -14.24
CA SER A 138 13.24 -8.40 -12.85
C SER A 138 12.46 -7.35 -12.06
N PHE A 139 12.79 -6.06 -12.21
CA PHE A 139 12.05 -4.98 -11.57
C PHE A 139 10.59 -4.90 -12.04
N VAL A 140 10.34 -5.05 -13.34
CA VAL A 140 8.98 -5.05 -13.88
C VAL A 140 8.18 -6.25 -13.36
N LEU A 141 8.77 -7.45 -13.36
CA LEU A 141 8.11 -8.65 -12.82
C LEU A 141 7.80 -8.51 -11.32
N LEU A 142 8.73 -7.97 -10.53
CA LEU A 142 8.51 -7.70 -9.11
C LEU A 142 7.45 -6.62 -8.88
N ALA A 143 7.42 -5.56 -9.71
CA ALA A 143 6.40 -4.53 -9.63
C ALA A 143 5.00 -5.09 -9.93
N LEU A 144 4.85 -5.94 -10.97
CA LEU A 144 3.57 -6.57 -11.32
C LEU A 144 3.09 -7.55 -10.25
N THR A 145 3.99 -8.40 -9.75
CA THR A 145 3.66 -9.36 -8.68
C THR A 145 3.36 -8.66 -7.36
N GLY A 146 4.12 -7.63 -7.01
CA GLY A 146 3.87 -6.77 -5.85
C GLY A 146 2.53 -6.03 -5.95
N LEU A 147 2.22 -5.45 -7.11
CA LEU A 147 0.94 -4.77 -7.35
C LEU A 147 -0.24 -5.74 -7.23
N LYS A 148 -0.14 -6.94 -7.80
CA LYS A 148 -1.12 -8.01 -7.62
C LYS A 148 -1.29 -8.38 -6.13
N SER A 149 -0.19 -8.53 -5.40
CA SER A 149 -0.18 -8.85 -3.96
C SER A 149 -0.71 -7.73 -3.06
N ALA A 150 -0.69 -6.47 -3.51
CA ALA A 150 -1.33 -5.37 -2.81
C ALA A 150 -2.85 -5.31 -3.08
N LEU A 151 -3.29 -5.67 -4.30
CA LEU A 151 -4.67 -5.50 -4.77
C LEU A 151 -5.56 -6.75 -4.65
N TRP A 152 -5.02 -7.95 -4.47
CA TRP A 152 -5.78 -9.22 -4.51
C TRP A 152 -7.01 -9.26 -3.60
N LYS A 153 -6.95 -8.58 -2.44
CA LYS A 153 -8.06 -8.52 -1.48
C LYS A 153 -9.23 -7.68 -1.98
N ILE A 154 -8.96 -6.59 -2.70
CA ILE A 154 -9.98 -5.75 -3.34
C ILE A 154 -10.63 -6.52 -4.51
N CYS A 155 -9.84 -7.25 -5.31
CA CYS A 155 -10.38 -8.00 -6.44
C CYS A 155 -11.21 -9.23 -6.02
N ILE A 156 -10.82 -10.00 -5.00
CA ILE A 156 -11.54 -11.24 -4.65
C ILE A 156 -12.79 -10.97 -3.82
N ILE A 157 -12.74 -10.06 -2.84
CA ILE A 157 -13.90 -9.82 -1.96
C ILE A 157 -15.02 -9.06 -2.69
N THR A 158 -14.67 -8.19 -3.64
CA THR A 158 -15.67 -7.39 -4.37
C THR A 158 -16.24 -8.09 -5.60
N TYR A 159 -15.50 -9.00 -6.26
CA TYR A 159 -15.97 -9.65 -7.50
C TYR A 159 -16.35 -11.14 -7.36
N PHE A 160 -15.96 -11.83 -6.29
CA PHE A 160 -16.27 -13.26 -6.09
C PHE A 160 -17.36 -13.51 -5.02
N TRP A 161 -17.80 -12.44 -4.34
CA TRP A 161 -18.85 -12.44 -3.31
C TRP A 161 -19.88 -11.32 -3.56
N ALA A 162 -20.25 -11.13 -4.83
CA ALA A 162 -21.43 -10.39 -5.30
C ALA A 162 -22.16 -11.29 -6.30
#